data_AF-D9WYV5-F1
#
_entry.id   AF-D9WYV5-F1
#
_cell.length_a   1.000
_cell.length_b   1.000
_cell.length_c   1.000
_cell.angle_alpha   90.00
_cell.angle_beta   90.00
_cell.angle_gamma   90.00
#
_symmetry.space_group_name_H-M   'P 1'
#
loop_
_entity.id
_entity.type
_entity.pdbx_description
1 polymer ?
#
loop_
_entity_poly.entity_id
_entity_poly.type
_entity_poly.pdbx_seq_one_letter_code
_entity_poly.pdbx_strand_id
1 'polypeptide(L)'
;MAETGGELSWLEQWYRAQCDGDWEHEWGVRIATLDNPGWTVAIGLEETTLSGQPYERTDIRRSDSDWVMATVFGRCLPGVLRSAQPRGSAAPVPRLGYHGER
;
A
#
# COMPACT_ATOMS: atom_id res chain seq x y z
N MET A 1 20.57 -25.57 14.75
CA MET A 1 20.55 -24.21 14.20
C MET A 1 19.09 -23.87 14.03
N ALA A 2 18.54 -22.97 14.85
CA ALA A 2 17.15 -22.55 14.67
C ALA A 2 17.15 -21.65 13.43
N GLU A 3 16.47 -22.08 12.38
CA GLU A 3 16.14 -21.25 11.22
C GLU A 3 15.49 -19.97 11.75
N THR A 4 16.26 -18.89 11.83
CA THR A 4 15.71 -17.59 12.18
C THR A 4 15.07 -17.11 10.90
N GLY A 5 13.82 -17.53 10.66
CA GLY A 5 13.03 -17.00 9.57
C GLY A 5 13.12 -15.48 9.65
N GLY A 6 13.53 -14.85 8.55
CA GLY A 6 13.69 -13.41 8.48
C GLY A 6 12.42 -12.67 8.92
N GLU A 7 12.54 -11.37 9.14
CA GLU A 7 11.47 -10.51 9.65
C GLU A 7 10.19 -10.54 8.78
N LEU A 8 10.31 -11.04 7.54
CA LEU A 8 9.22 -11.21 6.58
C LEU A 8 8.81 -12.67 6.34
N SER A 9 9.37 -13.65 7.06
CA SER A 9 9.06 -15.06 6.81
C SER A 9 7.60 -15.43 7.03
N TRP A 10 6.86 -14.69 7.88
CA TRP A 10 5.41 -14.86 7.99
C TRP A 10 4.70 -14.44 6.70
N LEU A 11 5.15 -13.37 6.04
CA LEU A 11 4.58 -12.86 4.80
C LEU A 11 4.91 -13.77 3.63
N GLU A 12 6.14 -14.32 3.59
CA GLU A 12 6.55 -15.32 2.59
C GLU A 12 5.69 -16.58 2.68
N GLN A 13 5.46 -17.09 3.91
CA GLN A 13 4.61 -18.25 4.14
C GLN A 13 3.15 -17.97 3.76
N TRP A 14 2.64 -16.80 4.15
CA TRP A 14 1.29 -16.39 3.78
C TRP A 14 1.12 -16.29 2.25
N TYR A 15 2.08 -15.66 1.56
CA TYR A 15 2.08 -15.52 0.11
C TYR A 15 2.06 -16.90 -0.58
N ARG A 16 2.95 -17.81 -0.16
CA ARG A 16 2.96 -19.19 -0.69
C ARG A 16 1.64 -19.92 -0.48
N ALA A 17 0.94 -19.65 0.62
CA ALA A 17 -0.35 -20.26 0.90
C ALA A 17 -1.49 -19.67 0.06
N GLN A 18 -1.30 -18.51 -0.59
CA GLN A 18 -2.27 -17.93 -1.53
C GLN A 18 -2.02 -18.38 -2.98
N CYS A 19 -0.82 -18.86 -3.32
CA CYS A 19 -0.52 -19.35 -4.66
C CYS A 19 -1.29 -20.65 -4.95
N ASP A 20 -2.24 -20.56 -5.87
CA ASP A 20 -3.08 -21.68 -6.31
C ASP A 20 -2.99 -21.96 -7.82
N GLY A 21 -2.19 -21.17 -8.55
CA GLY A 21 -2.01 -21.27 -10.01
C GLY A 21 -2.63 -20.10 -10.78
N ASP A 22 -3.62 -19.43 -10.19
CA ASP A 22 -4.35 -18.32 -10.81
C ASP A 22 -4.14 -17.02 -10.04
N TRP A 23 -4.20 -17.08 -8.71
CA TRP A 23 -4.11 -15.89 -7.85
C TRP A 23 -2.80 -15.12 -8.07
N GLU A 24 -1.66 -15.80 -8.22
CA GLU A 24 -0.36 -15.16 -8.45
C GLU A 24 -0.25 -14.43 -9.79
N HIS A 25 -1.12 -14.73 -10.76
CA HIS A 25 -1.11 -14.10 -12.08
C HIS A 25 -1.86 -12.76 -12.09
N GLU A 26 -2.90 -12.64 -11.25
CA GLU A 26 -3.75 -11.44 -11.18
C GLU A 26 -3.45 -10.56 -9.95
N TRP A 27 -3.06 -11.20 -8.85
CA TRP A 27 -2.90 -10.60 -7.53
C TRP A 27 -1.45 -10.70 -7.04
N GLY A 28 -1.23 -10.61 -5.73
CA GLY A 28 0.10 -10.64 -5.14
C GLY A 28 0.40 -9.49 -4.17
N VAL A 29 1.67 -9.42 -3.78
CA VAL A 29 2.23 -8.40 -2.88
C VAL A 29 3.05 -7.41 -3.70
N ARG A 30 2.77 -6.12 -3.56
CA ARG A 30 3.48 -5.03 -4.23
C ARG A 30 4.08 -4.08 -3.20
N ILE A 31 5.36 -3.77 -3.36
CA ILE A 31 6.07 -2.79 -2.54
C ILE A 31 6.45 -1.61 -3.43
N ALA A 32 6.14 -0.39 -3.00
CA ALA A 32 6.49 0.82 -3.73
C ALA A 32 6.99 1.92 -2.78
N THR A 33 7.85 2.80 -3.25
CA THR A 33 8.30 3.97 -2.49
C THR A 33 7.26 5.08 -2.54
N LEU A 34 7.24 5.92 -1.51
CA LEU A 34 6.47 7.17 -1.50
C LEU A 34 7.36 8.35 -1.93
N ASP A 35 6.74 9.44 -2.38
CA ASP A 35 7.44 10.69 -2.72
C ASP A 35 7.98 11.42 -1.46
N ASN A 36 7.53 11.01 -0.27
CA ASN A 36 8.08 11.37 1.04
C ASN A 36 8.75 10.12 1.65
N PRO A 37 9.67 10.25 2.63
CA PRO A 37 10.32 9.08 3.23
C PRO A 37 9.28 8.06 3.73
N GLY A 38 9.23 6.91 3.05
CA GLY A 38 8.23 5.89 3.31
C GLY A 38 8.06 4.91 2.15
N TRP A 39 7.32 3.85 2.42
CA TRP A 39 6.99 2.79 1.48
C TRP A 39 5.54 2.37 1.67
N THR A 40 4.97 1.79 0.63
CA THR A 40 3.65 1.16 0.65
C THR A 40 3.80 -0.32 0.40
N VAL A 41 2.98 -1.11 1.08
CA VAL A 41 2.73 -2.51 0.75
C VAL A 41 1.26 -2.63 0.38
N ALA A 42 1.00 -3.15 -0.82
CA ALA A 42 -0.35 -3.48 -1.27
C ALA A 42 -0.44 -4.98 -1.50
N ILE A 43 -1.48 -5.59 -0.97
CA ILE A 43 -1.73 -7.03 -1.03
C ILE A 43 -3.10 -7.22 -1.66
N GLY A 44 -3.17 -7.96 -2.77
CA GLY A 44 -4.46 -8.39 -3.31
C GLY A 44 -5.12 -9.38 -2.34
N LEU A 45 -6.36 -9.15 -1.95
CA LEU A 45 -7.10 -10.07 -1.06
C LEU A 45 -8.24 -10.79 -1.79
N GLU A 46 -8.46 -10.48 -3.06
CA GLU A 46 -9.44 -11.18 -3.89
C GLU A 46 -9.09 -12.66 -3.99
N GLU A 47 -10.11 -13.51 -4.06
CA GLU A 47 -9.98 -14.97 -4.09
C GLU A 47 -9.24 -15.60 -2.88
N THR A 48 -8.90 -14.80 -1.87
CA THR A 48 -8.44 -15.30 -0.57
C THR A 48 -9.60 -15.39 0.43
N THR A 49 -9.37 -16.03 1.57
CA THR A 49 -10.34 -16.07 2.68
C THR A 49 -10.69 -14.70 3.27
N LEU A 50 -9.88 -13.67 2.96
CA LEU A 50 -10.09 -12.29 3.38
C LEU A 50 -10.85 -11.45 2.35
N SER A 51 -11.22 -12.01 1.20
CA SER A 51 -12.02 -11.28 0.20
C SER A 51 -13.36 -10.82 0.79
N GLY A 52 -13.70 -9.55 0.58
CA GLY A 52 -14.94 -8.94 1.06
C GLY A 52 -15.04 -8.76 2.58
N GLN A 53 -14.02 -9.14 3.36
CA GLN A 53 -14.06 -8.96 4.81
C GLN A 53 -13.93 -7.48 5.17
N PRO A 54 -14.80 -6.96 6.06
CA PRO A 54 -14.68 -5.59 6.52
C PRO A 54 -13.37 -5.42 7.30
N TYR A 55 -12.64 -4.37 6.99
CA TYR A 55 -11.44 -3.99 7.73
C TYR A 55 -11.52 -2.51 8.10
N GLU A 56 -11.41 -2.24 9.39
CA GLU A 56 -11.36 -0.87 9.87
C GLU A 56 -9.99 -0.28 9.58
N ARG A 57 -9.97 0.94 9.03
CA ARG A 57 -8.73 1.66 8.78
C ARG A 57 -7.94 1.77 10.07
N THR A 58 -6.68 1.35 10.01
CA THR A 58 -5.75 1.44 11.13
C THR A 58 -4.72 2.52 10.84
N ASP A 59 -4.48 3.40 11.82
CA ASP A 59 -3.49 4.48 11.78
C ASP A 59 -2.63 4.38 13.04
N ILE A 60 -1.42 3.86 12.91
CA ILE A 60 -0.48 3.65 14.01
C ILE A 60 0.66 4.65 13.82
N ARG A 61 0.83 5.56 14.77
CA ARG A 61 1.91 6.55 14.76
C ARG A 61 2.84 6.33 15.94
N ARG A 62 3.98 5.67 15.71
CA ARG A 62 5.00 5.38 16.73
C ARG A 62 5.98 6.54 16.89
N SER A 63 6.29 7.23 15.79
CA SER A 63 7.04 8.49 15.76
C SER A 63 6.72 9.29 14.49
N ASP A 64 7.44 10.39 14.27
CA ASP A 64 7.31 11.16 13.03
C ASP A 64 7.88 10.44 11.81
N SER A 65 8.82 9.51 12.00
CA SER A 65 9.46 8.73 10.94
C SER A 65 9.08 7.24 10.97
N ASP A 66 8.26 6.81 11.92
CA ASP A 66 7.75 5.43 12.06
C ASP A 66 6.23 5.49 12.24
N TRP A 67 5.53 5.30 11.13
CA TRP A 67 4.08 5.33 11.07
C TRP A 67 3.58 4.27 10.09
N VAL A 68 2.41 3.71 10.39
CA VAL A 68 1.75 2.68 9.58
C VAL A 68 0.31 3.11 9.35
N MET A 69 -0.08 3.18 8.09
CA MET A 69 -1.47 3.38 7.69
C MET A 69 -1.92 2.17 6.89
N ALA A 70 -2.93 1.46 7.40
CA ALA A 70 -3.50 0.29 6.77
C ALA A 70 -4.98 0.53 6.46
N THR A 71 -5.39 0.22 5.23
CA THR A 71 -6.76 0.36 4.78
C THR A 71 -7.01 -0.69 3.69
N VAL A 72 -8.23 -1.23 3.67
CA VAL A 72 -8.66 -2.14 2.62
C VAL A 72 -9.41 -1.31 1.58
N PHE A 73 -8.93 -1.37 0.35
CA PHE A 73 -9.65 -0.87 -0.80
C PHE A 73 -10.28 -2.06 -1.53
N GLY A 74 -11.42 -1.84 -2.18
CA GLY A 74 -11.90 -2.78 -3.21
C GLY A 74 -10.89 -2.89 -4.35
N ARG A 75 -11.18 -3.75 -5.35
CA ARG A 75 -10.30 -4.11 -6.47
C ARG A 75 -9.26 -3.03 -6.82
N CYS A 76 -8.02 -3.25 -6.39
CA CYS A 76 -6.89 -2.42 -6.79
C CYS A 76 -6.57 -2.76 -8.24
N LEU A 77 -6.91 -1.86 -9.16
CA LEU A 77 -6.58 -2.07 -10.57
C LEU A 77 -5.06 -2.27 -10.71
N PRO A 78 -4.60 -3.15 -11.61
CA PRO A 78 -3.20 -3.33 -11.90
C PRO A 78 -2.65 -2.05 -12.54
N GLY A 79 -2.18 -1.14 -11.71
CA GLY A 79 -1.65 0.16 -12.12
C GLY A 79 -2.22 1.30 -11.29
N VAL A 80 -1.33 1.91 -10.49
CA VAL A 80 -1.52 3.18 -9.75
C VAL A 80 -2.10 3.01 -8.34
N LEU A 81 -1.21 2.71 -7.38
CA LEU A 81 -1.41 3.11 -5.99
C LEU A 81 -1.06 4.60 -5.87
N ARG A 82 -2.08 5.45 -5.70
CA ARG A 82 -1.90 6.81 -5.18
C ARG A 82 -2.38 6.82 -3.74
N SER A 83 -1.45 6.72 -2.79
CA SER A 83 -1.74 7.23 -1.46
C SER A 83 -1.74 8.76 -1.53
N ALA A 84 -2.92 9.37 -1.63
CA ALA A 84 -3.05 10.78 -1.33
C ALA A 84 -2.91 10.94 0.19
N GLN A 85 -1.77 11.47 0.64
CA GLN A 85 -1.63 11.92 2.02
C GLN A 85 -2.73 12.97 2.31
N PRO A 86 -3.42 12.93 3.47
CA PRO A 86 -4.18 14.08 3.91
C PRO A 86 -3.19 15.24 4.05
N ARG A 87 -3.37 16.31 3.27
CA ARG A 87 -2.49 17.48 3.29
C ARG A 87 -2.57 18.16 4.66
N GLY A 88 -1.66 17.78 5.54
CA GLY A 88 -1.34 18.50 6.77
C GLY A 88 -0.11 19.37 6.56
N SER A 89 -0.27 20.49 5.85
CA SER A 89 0.46 21.77 6.00
C SER A 89 0.21 22.62 4.76
N ALA A 90 -0.52 23.71 4.95
CA ALA A 90 -0.79 24.70 3.92
C ALA A 90 0.51 25.44 3.57
N ALA A 91 1.15 25.06 2.47
CA ALA A 91 2.01 25.96 1.72
C ALA A 91 1.25 26.42 0.46
N PRO A 92 1.15 27.73 0.18
CA PRO A 92 0.45 28.21 -1.00
C PRO A 92 1.21 27.78 -2.25
N VAL A 93 0.54 27.04 -3.14
CA VAL A 93 1.05 26.71 -4.47
C VAL A 93 1.07 28.00 -5.29
N PRO A 94 2.20 28.46 -5.83
CA PRO A 94 2.20 29.63 -6.71
C PRO A 94 1.35 29.31 -7.94
N ARG A 95 0.34 30.15 -8.22
CA ARG A 95 -0.42 30.09 -9.48
C ARG A 95 0.54 30.40 -10.62
N LEU A 96 0.87 29.39 -11.42
CA LEU A 96 1.47 29.60 -12.73
C LEU A 96 0.39 30.25 -13.62
N GLY A 97 0.58 31.52 -13.95
CA GLY A 97 -0.29 32.25 -14.86
C GLY A 97 -0.24 31.63 -16.26
N TYR A 98 -1.41 31.44 -16.88
CA TYR A 98 -1.51 31.12 -18.29
C TYR A 98 -1.53 32.44 -19.06
N HIS A 99 -0.43 32.78 -19.73
CA HIS A 99 -0.42 33.85 -20.73
C HIS A 99 -1.08 33.31 -22.00
N GLY A 100 -2.33 33.68 -22.22
CA GLY A 100 -2.99 33.57 -23.52
C GLY A 100 -2.89 34.91 -24.23
N GLU A 101 -2.01 34.97 -25.22
CA GLU A 101 -1.87 36.09 -26.14
C GLU A 101 -3.13 36.25 -27.00
N ARG A 102 -3.52 37.49 -27.24
CA ARG A 102 -4.24 37.91 -28.45
C ARG A 102 -3.74 39.27 -28.88
#